data_AF-X6MYC0-F1
#
_entry.id   AF-X6MYC0-F1
#
_cell.length_a   1.000
_cell.length_b   1.000
_cell.length_c   1.000
_cell.angle_alpha   90.00
_cell.angle_beta   90.00
_cell.angle_gamma   90.00
#
_symmetry.space_group_name_H-M   'P 1'
#
loop_
_entity.id
_entity.type
_entity.pdbx_description
1 polymer ?
#
loop_
_entity_poly.entity_id
_entity_poly.type
_entity_poly.pdbx_seq_one_letter_code
_entity_poly.pdbx_strand_id
1 'polypeptide(L)'
;KKKKKKKKKKKYIYKTNLQELGLQPKPVINPEMKLKKIHWDPIPPTTIGQTIWKEIDDGSIKYNAKHFELNFQVRSRKPMTSVKSVNGKTEKETTERKEFVPTKRSQQVQIGFKGLGITKIEDIRAVLLSMDEKQLDQEKLMKLMDIIPSQEEQTEAEKQVTANGGDSSSFGVAEQLFYSLSDFYDLEKRLKMWLFKMQ
;
A
#
# COMPACT_ATOMS: atom_id res chain seq x y z
N LYS A 1 30.21 -10.50 1.46
CA LYS A 1 31.33 -10.51 0.47
C LYS A 1 30.89 -10.84 -0.98
N LYS A 2 30.01 -11.83 -1.24
CA LYS A 2 29.56 -12.22 -2.60
C LYS A 2 28.88 -11.11 -3.44
N LYS A 3 27.98 -10.29 -2.85
CA LYS A 3 27.29 -9.18 -3.56
C LYS A 3 28.25 -8.09 -4.09
N LYS A 4 29.30 -7.74 -3.33
CA LYS A 4 30.33 -6.77 -3.76
C LYS A 4 31.15 -7.30 -4.94
N LYS A 5 31.55 -8.58 -4.93
CA LYS A 5 32.25 -9.23 -6.07
C LYS A 5 31.38 -9.26 -7.35
N LYS A 6 30.09 -9.60 -7.23
CA LYS A 6 29.14 -9.57 -8.38
C LYS A 6 28.99 -8.18 -8.98
N LYS A 7 28.88 -7.13 -8.15
CA LYS A 7 28.81 -5.73 -8.63
C LYS A 7 30.09 -5.30 -9.36
N LYS A 8 31.27 -5.66 -8.85
CA LYS A 8 32.55 -5.38 -9.52
C LYS A 8 32.66 -6.05 -10.90
N LYS A 9 32.29 -7.32 -11.02
CA LYS A 9 32.29 -8.05 -12.29
C LYS A 9 31.36 -7.41 -13.34
N LYS A 10 30.15 -7.03 -12.94
CA LYS A 10 29.20 -6.32 -13.82
C LYS A 10 29.75 -4.97 -14.31
N LYS A 11 30.38 -4.19 -13.43
CA LYS A 11 30.98 -2.90 -13.78
C LYS A 11 32.15 -3.04 -14.76
N TYR A 12 32.94 -4.11 -14.63
CA TYR A 12 34.02 -4.43 -15.56
C TYR A 12 33.46 -4.74 -16.96
N ILE A 13 32.51 -5.66 -17.06
CA ILE A 13 31.86 -6.03 -18.34
C ILE A 13 31.25 -4.81 -19.03
N TYR A 14 30.56 -3.95 -18.28
CA TYR A 14 29.98 -2.72 -18.83
C TYR A 14 31.04 -1.78 -19.42
N LYS A 15 32.19 -1.61 -18.74
CA LYS A 15 33.29 -0.78 -19.25
C LYS A 15 33.92 -1.37 -20.50
N THR A 16 34.12 -2.69 -20.55
CA THR A 16 34.67 -3.38 -21.72
C THR A 16 33.76 -3.22 -22.93
N ASN A 17 32.45 -3.46 -22.76
CA ASN A 17 31.47 -3.31 -23.85
C ASN A 17 31.37 -1.86 -24.36
N LEU A 18 31.51 -0.86 -23.48
CA LEU A 18 31.54 0.55 -23.90
C LEU A 18 32.79 0.86 -24.75
N GLN A 19 33.95 0.34 -24.34
CA GLN A 19 35.21 0.53 -25.05
C GLN A 19 35.18 -0.12 -26.45
N GLU A 20 34.58 -1.31 -26.58
CA GLU A 20 34.36 -1.98 -27.87
C GLU A 20 33.44 -1.17 -28.80
N LEU A 21 32.47 -0.44 -28.24
CA LEU A 21 31.53 0.39 -28.99
C LEU A 21 32.06 1.83 -29.23
N GLY A 22 33.29 2.14 -28.82
CA GLY A 22 33.88 3.48 -28.92
C GLY A 22 33.21 4.53 -28.03
N LEU A 23 32.43 4.10 -27.03
CA LEU A 23 31.70 4.98 -26.11
C LEU A 23 32.51 5.22 -24.83
N GLN A 24 32.51 6.47 -24.36
CA GLN A 24 33.22 6.84 -23.13
C GLN A 24 32.40 6.44 -21.87
N PRO A 25 33.05 5.92 -20.81
CA PRO A 25 32.36 5.62 -19.57
C PRO A 25 31.95 6.90 -18.84
N LYS A 26 30.69 7.01 -18.44
CA LYS A 26 30.18 8.16 -17.68
C LYS A 26 30.92 8.34 -16.34
N PRO A 27 31.20 9.58 -15.91
CA PRO A 27 31.86 9.87 -14.64
C PRO A 27 31.00 9.39 -13.46
N VAL A 28 31.66 8.94 -12.38
CA VAL A 28 30.96 8.52 -11.16
C VAL A 28 30.70 9.75 -10.30
N ILE A 29 29.44 10.19 -10.25
CA ILE A 29 29.01 11.28 -9.37
C ILE A 29 28.63 10.68 -8.01
N ASN A 30 29.30 11.13 -6.95
CA ASN A 30 28.99 10.77 -5.56
C ASN A 30 28.36 11.99 -4.88
N PRO A 31 27.02 12.09 -4.81
CA PRO A 31 26.36 13.21 -4.15
C PRO A 31 26.58 13.17 -2.64
N GLU A 32 26.62 14.34 -2.01
CA GLU A 32 26.75 14.49 -0.56
C GLU A 32 25.44 14.07 0.15
N MET A 33 24.30 14.43 -0.46
CA MET A 33 22.97 14.10 0.04
C MET A 33 22.37 12.90 -0.72
N LYS A 34 21.60 12.06 -0.02
CA LYS A 34 20.86 10.97 -0.68
C LYS A 34 19.76 11.56 -1.55
N LEU A 35 19.88 11.42 -2.87
CA LEU A 35 18.91 11.94 -3.84
C LEU A 35 17.74 10.99 -4.09
N LYS A 36 16.62 11.57 -4.52
CA LYS A 36 15.48 10.83 -5.04
C LYS A 36 15.92 10.02 -6.26
N LYS A 37 15.46 8.77 -6.34
CA LYS A 37 15.75 7.90 -7.47
C LYS A 37 14.92 8.34 -8.68
N ILE A 38 15.56 8.46 -9.84
CA ILE A 38 14.88 8.61 -11.13
C ILE A 38 14.46 7.22 -11.61
N HIS A 39 13.20 7.09 -12.03
CA HIS A 39 12.58 5.85 -12.50
C HIS A 39 12.63 5.73 -14.02
N TRP A 40 13.78 6.05 -14.62
CA TRP A 40 13.99 5.87 -16.06
C TRP A 40 14.46 4.45 -16.40
N ASP A 41 14.21 4.03 -17.63
CA ASP A 41 14.75 2.81 -18.21
C ASP A 41 15.99 3.17 -19.06
N PRO A 42 17.21 2.83 -18.60
CA PRO A 42 18.43 3.21 -19.31
C PRO A 42 18.56 2.46 -20.64
N ILE A 43 18.99 3.19 -21.67
CA ILE A 43 19.23 2.61 -22.99
C ILE A 43 20.51 1.76 -22.97
N PRO A 44 20.49 0.52 -23.49
CA PRO A 44 21.68 -0.32 -23.62
C PRO A 44 22.75 0.34 -24.50
N PRO A 45 24.05 0.25 -24.16
CA PRO A 45 25.12 0.84 -24.97
C PRO A 45 25.13 0.39 -26.44
N THR A 46 24.69 -0.84 -26.72
CA THR A 46 24.66 -1.43 -28.07
C THR A 46 23.73 -0.71 -29.02
N THR A 47 22.68 -0.05 -28.52
CA THR A 47 21.70 0.67 -29.35
C THR A 47 21.99 2.16 -29.45
N ILE A 48 22.97 2.69 -28.70
CA ILE A 48 23.27 4.13 -28.67
C ILE A 48 23.80 4.64 -30.02
N GLY A 49 24.57 3.80 -30.74
CA GLY A 49 25.31 4.20 -31.93
C GLY A 49 24.50 4.85 -33.06
N GLN A 50 23.21 4.52 -33.19
CA GLN A 50 22.28 5.02 -34.21
C GLN A 50 21.26 6.03 -33.66
N THR A 51 21.42 6.48 -32.41
CA THR A 51 20.45 7.36 -31.73
C THR A 51 21.05 8.72 -31.42
N ILE A 52 20.18 9.71 -31.16
CA ILE A 52 20.56 11.06 -30.73
C ILE A 52 21.46 11.07 -29.47
N TRP A 53 21.41 10.01 -28.67
CA TRP A 53 22.20 9.88 -27.44
C TRP A 53 23.71 9.78 -27.68
N LYS A 54 24.15 9.49 -28.92
CA LYS A 54 25.56 9.53 -29.29
C LYS A 54 26.10 10.97 -29.41
N GLU A 55 25.24 11.90 -29.78
CA GLU A 55 25.59 13.31 -30.03
C GLU A 55 25.47 14.17 -28.76
N ILE A 56 24.69 13.71 -27.78
CA ILE A 56 24.50 14.40 -26.52
C ILE A 56 25.67 14.09 -25.57
N ASP A 57 26.41 15.13 -25.18
CA ASP A 57 27.41 15.06 -24.12
C ASP A 57 26.89 15.61 -22.80
N ASP A 58 26.64 14.71 -21.84
CA ASP A 58 26.26 15.05 -20.46
C ASP A 58 27.33 15.93 -19.76
N GLY A 59 28.61 15.83 -20.17
CA GLY A 59 29.72 16.57 -19.57
C GLY A 59 29.73 18.06 -19.86
N SER A 60 29.08 18.49 -20.94
CA SER A 60 28.93 19.90 -21.33
C SER A 60 27.96 20.67 -20.42
N ILE A 61 27.09 19.96 -19.68
CA ILE A 61 26.03 20.56 -18.88
C ILE A 61 26.60 21.02 -17.52
N LYS A 62 26.75 22.34 -17.37
CA LYS A 62 27.10 22.94 -16.08
C LYS A 62 25.84 23.17 -15.26
N TYR A 63 25.78 22.59 -14.07
CA TYR A 63 24.70 22.83 -13.10
C TYR A 63 25.26 23.00 -11.69
N ASN A 64 24.51 23.69 -10.83
CA ASN A 64 24.87 23.85 -9.42
C ASN A 64 24.50 22.57 -8.65
N ALA A 65 25.50 21.72 -8.38
CA ALA A 65 25.32 20.46 -7.67
C ALA A 65 24.66 20.66 -6.30
N LYS A 66 25.12 21.62 -5.49
CA LYS A 66 24.57 21.87 -4.15
C LYS A 66 23.10 22.28 -4.19
N HIS A 67 22.73 23.15 -5.13
CA HIS A 67 21.34 23.56 -5.32
C HIS A 67 20.46 22.40 -5.80
N PHE A 68 20.97 21.59 -6.73
CA PHE A 68 20.27 20.40 -7.20
C PHE A 68 20.04 19.40 -6.05
N GLU A 69 21.08 19.12 -5.26
CA GLU A 69 20.99 18.17 -4.15
C GLU A 69 19.97 18.61 -3.09
N LEU A 70 19.95 19.90 -2.72
CA LEU A 70 19.02 20.46 -1.75
C LEU A 70 17.54 20.28 -2.16
N ASN A 71 17.26 20.44 -3.45
CA ASN A 71 15.90 20.32 -4.00
C ASN A 71 15.47 18.86 -4.16
N PHE A 72 16.40 17.98 -4.55
CA PHE A 72 16.10 16.58 -4.88
C PHE A 72 16.53 15.58 -3.81
N GLN A 73 16.94 16.03 -2.62
CA GLN A 73 17.23 15.14 -1.50
C GLN A 73 16.00 14.31 -1.08
N VAL A 74 16.26 13.10 -0.62
CA VAL A 74 15.31 12.30 0.15
C VAL A 74 15.21 12.92 1.53
N ARG A 75 14.18 13.74 1.74
CA ARG A 75 13.84 14.21 3.08
C ARG A 75 13.27 13.03 3.87
N SER A 76 13.88 12.73 5.01
CA SER A 76 13.24 11.90 6.03
C SER A 76 11.88 12.54 6.31
N ARG A 77 10.78 11.81 6.13
CA ARG A 77 9.48 12.29 6.62
C ARG A 77 9.65 12.47 8.12
N LYS A 78 9.65 13.71 8.62
CA LYS A 78 9.32 13.93 10.03
C LYS A 78 7.94 13.31 10.20
N PRO A 79 7.73 12.41 11.17
CA PRO A 79 6.37 11.99 11.48
C PRO A 79 5.58 13.28 11.70
N MET A 80 4.42 13.37 11.06
CA MET A 80 3.52 14.49 11.22
C MET A 80 3.12 14.49 12.69
N THR A 81 3.83 15.25 13.52
CA THR A 81 3.43 15.50 14.90
C THR A 81 2.24 16.43 14.81
N SER A 82 1.07 15.87 14.52
CA SER A 82 -0.16 16.45 15.01
C SER A 82 -0.01 16.52 16.53
N VAL A 83 -0.02 17.75 17.03
CA VAL A 83 -0.06 18.04 18.45
C VAL A 83 -1.35 17.43 18.99
N LYS A 84 -1.25 16.19 19.48
CA LYS A 84 -2.16 15.64 20.48
C LYS A 84 -1.30 15.03 21.58
N SER A 85 -1.55 15.57 22.76
CA SER A 85 -0.93 15.33 24.04
C SER A 85 -0.52 13.88 24.31
N VAL A 86 0.68 13.75 24.88
CA VAL A 86 1.03 12.87 26.00
C VAL A 86 0.11 11.66 26.18
N ASN A 87 0.41 10.56 25.50
CA ASN A 87 0.68 9.27 26.14
C ASN A 87 1.06 8.23 25.09
N GLY A 88 2.15 7.50 25.37
CA GLY A 88 2.35 6.17 24.83
C GLY A 88 2.82 6.11 23.38
N LYS A 89 3.99 5.51 23.21
CA LYS A 89 4.38 4.84 21.97
C LYS A 89 3.17 4.12 21.36
N THR A 90 2.61 4.59 20.26
CA THR A 90 2.19 3.65 19.23
C THR A 90 3.47 3.22 18.53
N GLU A 91 4.21 2.35 19.22
CA GLU A 91 4.68 1.15 18.57
C GLU A 91 3.55 0.75 17.62
N LYS A 92 3.90 0.51 16.36
CA LYS A 92 3.12 -0.47 15.63
C LYS A 92 3.22 -1.72 16.47
N GLU A 93 2.29 -1.86 17.40
CA GLU A 93 1.75 -3.13 17.79
C GLU A 93 1.30 -3.76 16.48
N THR A 94 2.25 -4.35 15.78
CA THR A 94 2.13 -5.74 15.43
C THR A 94 1.93 -6.52 16.74
N THR A 95 0.82 -6.29 17.44
CA THR A 95 0.07 -7.41 17.99
C THR A 95 0.01 -8.33 16.79
N GLU A 96 0.54 -9.53 16.92
CA GLU A 96 0.42 -10.56 15.89
C GLU A 96 -1.07 -10.85 15.73
N ARG A 97 -1.75 -9.96 15.00
CA ARG A 97 -3.16 -10.10 14.70
C ARG A 97 -3.21 -11.27 13.76
N LYS A 98 -3.96 -12.29 14.16
CA LYS A 98 -4.19 -13.44 13.30
C LYS A 98 -5.00 -12.91 12.11
N GLU A 99 -4.33 -12.78 10.96
CA GLU A 99 -4.94 -12.38 9.71
C GLU A 99 -5.06 -13.62 8.83
N PHE A 100 -6.30 -13.99 8.49
CA PHE A 100 -6.58 -15.08 7.57
C PHE A 100 -7.22 -14.57 6.27
N VAL A 101 -7.73 -13.33 6.25
CA VAL A 101 -8.26 -12.70 5.05
C VAL A 101 -7.09 -12.24 4.17
N PRO A 102 -7.14 -12.46 2.85
CA PRO A 102 -6.09 -11.99 1.94
C PRO A 102 -5.85 -10.49 2.08
N THR A 103 -4.59 -10.05 2.10
CA THR A 103 -4.21 -8.64 2.34
C THR A 103 -4.96 -7.65 1.43
N LYS A 104 -5.16 -8.00 0.16
CA LYS A 104 -5.92 -7.15 -0.79
C LYS A 104 -7.39 -7.00 -0.36
N ARG A 105 -8.04 -8.09 0.04
CA ARG A 105 -9.44 -8.09 0.48
C ARG A 105 -9.58 -7.35 1.81
N SER A 106 -8.68 -7.61 2.76
CA SER A 106 -8.65 -6.90 4.05
C SER A 106 -8.49 -5.38 3.86
N GLN A 107 -7.62 -4.93 2.95
CA GLN A 107 -7.47 -3.51 2.64
C GLN A 107 -8.73 -2.90 1.99
N GLN A 108 -9.37 -3.60 1.05
CA GLN A 108 -10.62 -3.13 0.43
C GLN A 108 -11.71 -2.95 1.49
N VAL A 109 -11.88 -3.93 2.37
CA VAL A 109 -12.85 -3.88 3.48
C VAL A 109 -12.55 -2.72 4.42
N GLN A 110 -11.29 -2.55 4.84
CA GLN A 110 -10.90 -1.44 5.71
C GLN A 110 -11.14 -0.06 5.09
N ILE A 111 -10.89 0.08 3.79
CA ILE A 111 -11.14 1.34 3.06
C ILE A 111 -12.63 1.60 2.95
N GLY A 112 -13.42 0.60 2.54
CA GLY A 112 -14.87 0.73 2.42
C GLY A 112 -15.51 1.04 3.78
N PHE A 113 -15.11 0.33 4.83
CA PHE A 113 -15.60 0.55 6.19
C PHE A 113 -15.34 2.00 6.67
N LYS A 114 -14.12 2.52 6.45
CA LYS A 114 -13.82 3.95 6.73
C LYS A 114 -14.69 4.91 5.93
N GLY A 115 -15.04 4.55 4.70
CA GLY A 115 -15.94 5.32 3.84
C GLY A 115 -17.38 5.39 4.35
N LEU A 116 -17.82 4.45 5.19
CA LEU A 116 -19.16 4.47 5.79
C LEU A 116 -19.29 5.49 6.93
N GLY A 117 -18.18 5.95 7.50
CA GLY A 117 -18.18 6.87 8.66
C GLY A 117 -18.53 6.20 9.99
N ILE A 118 -18.67 4.87 10.01
CA ILE A 118 -18.90 4.08 11.22
C ILE A 118 -17.55 3.90 11.93
N THR A 119 -17.47 4.31 13.19
CA THR A 119 -16.18 4.37 13.92
C THR A 119 -15.82 3.04 14.57
N LYS A 120 -16.82 2.22 14.93
CA LYS A 120 -16.63 0.94 15.63
C LYS A 120 -17.24 -0.21 14.85
N ILE A 121 -16.59 -1.36 14.86
CA ILE A 121 -17.07 -2.54 14.15
C ILE A 121 -18.38 -3.03 14.77
N GLU A 122 -18.51 -2.94 16.10
CA GLU A 122 -19.72 -3.35 16.82
C GLU A 122 -20.94 -2.51 16.42
N ASP A 123 -20.73 -1.24 16.06
CA ASP A 123 -21.80 -0.32 15.66
C ASP A 123 -22.40 -0.71 14.29
N ILE A 124 -21.63 -1.34 13.39
CA ILE A 124 -22.15 -1.73 12.06
C ILE A 124 -23.30 -2.71 12.19
N ARG A 125 -23.22 -3.62 13.16
CA ARG A 125 -24.25 -4.61 13.44
C ARG A 125 -25.53 -3.94 13.91
N ALA A 126 -25.42 -2.98 14.83
CA ALA A 126 -26.56 -2.24 15.32
C ALA A 126 -27.23 -1.40 14.22
N VAL A 127 -26.43 -0.75 13.37
CA VAL A 127 -26.92 0.05 12.24
C VAL A 127 -27.62 -0.84 11.20
N LEU A 128 -27.05 -2.01 10.88
CA LEU A 128 -27.67 -3.01 10.00
C LEU A 128 -29.00 -3.55 10.56
N LEU A 129 -29.07 -3.80 11.87
CA LEU A 129 -30.26 -4.35 12.52
C LEU A 129 -31.40 -3.32 12.64
N SER A 130 -31.04 -2.06 12.90
CA SER A 130 -32.00 -0.96 13.03
C SER A 130 -32.45 -0.36 11.68
N MET A 131 -31.78 -0.74 10.59
CA MET A 131 -32.01 -0.17 9.25
C MET A 131 -31.99 1.37 9.27
N ASP A 132 -31.02 1.98 9.97
CA ASP A 132 -30.94 3.43 10.14
C ASP A 132 -30.52 4.14 8.83
N GLU A 133 -31.52 4.64 8.11
CA GLU A 133 -31.38 5.39 6.85
C GLU A 133 -30.59 6.70 7.00
N LYS A 134 -30.45 7.25 8.22
CA LYS A 134 -29.64 8.46 8.46
C LYS A 134 -28.15 8.15 8.49
N GLN A 135 -27.78 6.96 8.96
CA GLN A 135 -26.37 6.54 8.99
C GLN A 135 -25.95 5.87 7.68
N LEU A 136 -26.80 5.00 7.14
CA LEU A 136 -26.61 4.33 5.85
C LEU A 136 -27.55 4.94 4.79
N ASP A 137 -27.04 5.97 4.14
CA ASP A 137 -27.64 6.49 2.90
C ASP A 137 -27.45 5.51 1.73
N GLN A 138 -28.13 5.77 0.61
CA GLN A 138 -28.07 4.91 -0.58
C GLN A 138 -26.63 4.67 -1.08
N GLU A 139 -25.78 5.70 -1.08
CA GLU A 139 -24.39 5.58 -1.55
C GLU A 139 -23.53 4.72 -0.62
N LYS A 140 -23.69 4.89 0.70
CA LYS A 140 -23.01 4.07 1.71
C LYS A 140 -23.52 2.64 1.69
N LEU A 141 -24.81 2.44 1.43
CA LEU A 141 -25.39 1.10 1.32
C LEU A 141 -24.82 0.35 0.11
N MET A 142 -24.63 1.03 -1.03
CA MET A 142 -23.93 0.46 -2.18
C MET A 142 -22.47 0.13 -1.87
N LYS A 143 -21.75 1.02 -1.18
CA LYS A 143 -20.36 0.75 -0.75
C LYS A 143 -20.27 -0.40 0.24
N LEU A 144 -21.25 -0.52 1.14
CA LEU A 144 -21.36 -1.62 2.09
C LEU A 144 -21.53 -2.95 1.35
N MET A 145 -22.33 -2.97 0.29
CA MET A 145 -22.55 -4.14 -0.56
C MET A 145 -21.26 -4.68 -1.21
N ASP A 146 -20.30 -3.82 -1.54
CA ASP A 146 -19.02 -4.23 -2.12
C ASP A 146 -18.06 -4.85 -1.09
N ILE A 147 -18.26 -4.55 0.20
CA ILE A 147 -17.38 -4.96 1.29
C ILE A 147 -17.97 -6.02 2.23
N ILE A 148 -19.25 -6.38 2.07
CA ILE A 148 -19.84 -7.44 2.88
C ILE A 148 -19.08 -8.75 2.69
N PRO A 149 -18.95 -9.57 3.74
CA PRO A 149 -18.41 -10.91 3.62
C PRO A 149 -19.36 -11.80 2.82
N SER A 150 -18.80 -12.71 2.02
CA SER A 150 -19.56 -13.82 1.46
C SER A 150 -19.96 -14.83 2.54
N GLN A 151 -20.92 -15.72 2.25
CA GLN A 151 -21.30 -16.79 3.20
C GLN A 151 -20.12 -17.71 3.55
N GLU A 152 -19.22 -17.96 2.59
CA GLU A 152 -17.99 -18.71 2.83
C GLU A 152 -17.04 -17.95 3.77
N GLU A 153 -16.86 -16.64 3.57
CA GLU A 153 -16.04 -15.78 4.43
C GLU A 153 -16.63 -15.68 5.86
N GLN A 154 -17.96 -15.61 6.00
CA GLN A 154 -18.66 -15.65 7.30
C GLN A 154 -18.40 -16.96 8.04
N THR A 155 -18.54 -18.09 7.35
CA THR A 155 -18.36 -19.43 7.92
C THR A 155 -16.90 -19.65 8.32
N GLU A 156 -15.95 -19.21 7.50
CA GLU A 156 -14.52 -19.31 7.81
C GLU A 156 -14.16 -18.42 9.02
N ALA A 157 -14.70 -17.20 9.09
CA ALA A 157 -14.49 -16.32 10.24
C ALA A 157 -15.03 -16.95 11.54
N GLU A 158 -16.22 -17.52 11.51
CA GLU A 158 -16.81 -18.22 12.66
C GLU A 158 -15.96 -19.41 13.12
N LYS A 159 -15.48 -20.24 12.18
CA LYS A 159 -14.59 -21.37 12.49
C LYS A 159 -13.29 -20.92 13.12
N GLN A 160 -12.64 -19.92 12.55
CA GLN A 160 -11.35 -19.42 13.04
C GLN A 160 -11.50 -18.79 14.43
N VAL A 161 -12.54 -18.02 14.68
CA VAL A 161 -12.79 -17.41 15.99
C VAL A 161 -13.14 -18.49 17.02
N THR A 162 -13.99 -19.45 16.69
CA THR A 162 -14.35 -20.57 17.58
C THR A 162 -13.13 -21.43 17.92
N ALA A 163 -12.27 -21.75 16.94
CA ALA A 163 -11.04 -22.49 17.15
C ALA A 163 -10.03 -21.77 18.06
N ASN A 164 -10.10 -20.44 18.14
CA ASN A 164 -9.23 -19.61 18.96
C ASN A 164 -9.89 -19.16 20.29
N GLY A 165 -10.92 -19.87 20.75
CA GLY A 165 -11.54 -19.63 22.07
C GLY A 165 -12.63 -18.54 22.07
N GLY A 166 -13.14 -18.17 20.89
CA GLY A 166 -14.30 -17.27 20.77
C GLY A 166 -13.97 -15.77 20.83
N ASP A 167 -12.70 -15.38 20.92
CA ASP A 167 -12.30 -13.96 21.00
C ASP A 167 -11.84 -13.41 19.63
N SER A 168 -12.68 -12.56 19.04
CA SER A 168 -12.38 -11.87 17.77
C SER A 168 -11.42 -10.69 17.95
N SER A 169 -11.19 -10.20 19.17
CA SER A 169 -10.36 -9.02 19.47
C SER A 169 -8.90 -9.18 19.04
N SER A 170 -8.44 -10.44 18.99
CA SER A 170 -7.07 -10.80 18.57
C SER A 170 -6.85 -10.82 17.05
N PHE A 171 -7.91 -10.72 16.24
CA PHE A 171 -7.84 -10.78 14.78
C PHE A 171 -7.73 -9.37 14.15
N GLY A 172 -7.47 -9.33 12.84
CA GLY A 172 -7.49 -8.09 12.07
C GLY A 172 -8.88 -7.42 12.01
N VAL A 173 -8.92 -6.16 11.56
CA VAL A 173 -10.16 -5.37 11.48
C VAL A 173 -11.17 -6.00 10.50
N ALA A 174 -10.69 -6.59 9.41
CA ALA A 174 -11.57 -7.22 8.42
C ALA A 174 -12.19 -8.51 8.97
N GLU A 175 -11.39 -9.30 9.68
CA GLU A 175 -11.80 -10.53 10.35
C GLU A 175 -12.82 -10.28 11.46
N GLN A 176 -12.59 -9.25 12.28
CA GLN A 176 -13.54 -8.79 13.30
C GLN A 176 -14.88 -8.39 12.67
N LEU A 177 -14.84 -7.67 11.54
CA LEU A 177 -16.04 -7.31 10.79
C LEU A 177 -16.77 -8.55 10.27
N PHE A 178 -16.05 -9.49 9.67
CA PHE A 178 -16.65 -10.69 9.10
C PHE A 178 -17.31 -11.57 10.17
N TYR A 179 -16.66 -11.72 11.33
CA TYR A 179 -17.24 -12.39 12.48
C TYR A 179 -18.46 -11.63 13.05
N SER A 180 -18.39 -10.31 13.16
CA SER A 180 -19.54 -9.50 13.61
C SER A 180 -20.75 -9.58 12.67
N LEU A 181 -20.55 -10.05 11.44
CA LEU A 181 -21.58 -10.21 10.42
C LEU A 181 -21.94 -11.67 10.14
N SER A 182 -21.34 -12.64 10.86
CA SER A 182 -21.59 -14.07 10.62
C SER A 182 -22.97 -14.53 11.11
N ASP A 183 -23.59 -13.80 12.04
CA ASP A 183 -24.94 -14.07 12.54
C ASP A 183 -26.05 -13.66 11.54
N PHE A 184 -25.74 -12.84 10.53
CA PHE A 184 -26.70 -12.38 9.54
C PHE A 184 -26.91 -13.42 8.44
N TYR A 185 -28.06 -14.10 8.48
CA TYR A 185 -28.51 -14.94 7.37
C TYR A 185 -28.86 -14.11 6.14
N ASP A 186 -28.31 -14.50 4.98
CA ASP A 186 -28.56 -13.89 3.68
C ASP A 186 -28.37 -12.35 3.67
N LEU A 187 -27.29 -11.87 4.30
CA LEU A 187 -26.97 -10.43 4.42
C LEU A 187 -27.05 -9.70 3.06
N GLU A 188 -26.53 -10.33 2.00
CA GLU A 188 -26.57 -9.79 0.64
C GLU A 188 -28.01 -9.51 0.17
N LYS A 189 -28.96 -10.44 0.39
CA LYS A 189 -30.35 -10.26 -0.02
C LYS A 189 -31.04 -9.17 0.79
N ARG A 190 -30.76 -9.10 2.10
CA ARG A 190 -31.31 -8.04 2.98
C ARG A 190 -30.87 -6.66 2.52
N LEU A 191 -29.59 -6.49 2.19
CA LEU A 191 -29.06 -5.24 1.67
C LEU A 191 -29.65 -4.87 0.31
N LYS A 192 -29.83 -5.84 -0.60
CA LYS A 192 -30.53 -5.60 -1.88
C LYS A 192 -31.96 -5.12 -1.68
N MET A 193 -32.72 -5.75 -0.77
CA MET A 193 -34.08 -5.34 -0.45
C MET A 193 -34.13 -3.95 0.19
N TRP A 194 -33.18 -3.64 1.07
CA TRP A 194 -33.08 -2.31 1.67
C TRP A 194 -32.74 -1.26 0.62
N LEU A 195 -31.79 -1.54 -0.27
CA LEU A 195 -31.45 -0.65 -1.37
C LEU A 195 -32.66 -0.41 -2.28
N PHE A 196 -33.42 -1.45 -2.59
CA PHE A 196 -34.66 -1.34 -3.37
C PHE A 196 -35.73 -0.49 -2.68
N LYS A 197 -35.83 -0.55 -1.34
CA LYS A 197 -36.76 0.30 -0.57
C LYS A 197 -36.38 1.78 -0.63
N MET A 198 -35.08 2.10 -0.72
CA MET A 198 -34.58 3.48 -0.75
C MET A 198 -34.55 4.10 -2.15
N GLN A 199 -34.73 3.29 -3.21
CA GLN A 199 -34.90 3.72 -4.60
C GLN A 199 -36.33 4.19 -4.86
#